data_AF-A0A3A1YZR8-F1
#
_entry.id   AF-A0A3A1YZR8-F1
#
_cell.length_a   1.000
_cell.length_b   1.000
_cell.length_c   1.000
_cell.angle_alpha   90.00
_cell.angle_beta   90.00
_cell.angle_gamma   90.00
#
_symmetry.space_group_name_H-M   'P 1'
#
loop_
_entity.id
_entity.type
_entity.pdbx_description
1 polymer ?
#
loop_
_entity_poly.entity_id
_entity_poly.type
_entity_poly.pdbx_seq_one_letter_code
_entity_poly.pdbx_strand_id
1 'polypeptide(L)'
;MTYVLDRGGIAACPDDPARVAPPEENALYPRVHARIERDAKQEAITDIKLILTSGTGVFESYDSYGHKWILPAGELFEALTENEESDDLALILGAVINPANGGKEKLESLIERFAQSHAQCVADATTSQHLEPAHDRY
;
A
#
# COMPACT_ATOMS: atom_id res chain seq x y z
N MET A 1 -1.87 23.98 60.20
CA MET A 1 -1.04 24.56 59.13
C MET A 1 0.04 23.54 58.78
N THR A 2 0.10 23.21 57.48
CA THR A 2 1.18 22.55 56.71
C THR A 2 1.70 21.19 57.21
N TYR A 3 1.12 20.13 56.66
CA TYR A 3 1.80 18.84 56.50
C TYR A 3 2.78 18.96 55.33
N VAL A 4 4.07 18.78 55.61
CA VAL A 4 5.10 18.59 54.58
C VAL A 4 5.00 17.13 54.15
N LEU A 5 4.42 16.89 52.97
CA LEU A 5 4.51 15.59 52.31
C LEU A 5 5.81 15.56 51.50
N ASP A 6 6.73 14.78 52.04
CA ASP A 6 7.93 14.25 51.42
C ASP A 6 7.66 13.78 49.98
N ARG A 7 8.59 14.07 49.07
CA ARG A 7 8.53 13.71 47.63
C ARG A 7 8.62 12.20 47.45
N GLY A 8 7.55 11.50 47.81
CA GLY A 8 7.25 10.15 47.34
C GLY A 8 6.86 10.19 45.87
N GLY A 9 7.31 9.20 45.11
CA GLY A 9 7.18 9.09 43.67
C GLY A 9 5.83 9.52 43.12
N ILE A 10 5.87 10.47 42.17
CA ILE A 10 4.74 10.71 41.29
C ILE A 10 4.71 9.49 40.37
N ALA A 11 3.90 8.52 40.74
CA ALA A 11 3.51 7.42 39.87
C ALA A 11 3.03 8.04 38.56
N ALA A 12 3.74 7.73 37.47
CA ALA A 12 3.32 8.12 36.14
C ALA A 12 1.94 7.50 35.90
N CYS A 13 0.91 8.34 35.83
CA CYS A 13 -0.40 7.92 35.37
C CYS A 13 -0.27 7.36 33.94
N PRO A 14 -0.88 6.20 33.64
CA PRO A 14 -0.79 5.58 32.31
C PRO A 14 -1.56 6.35 31.20
N ASP A 15 -2.38 7.33 31.56
CA ASP A 15 -3.27 8.07 30.66
C ASP A 15 -2.84 9.53 30.40
N ASP A 16 -1.56 9.77 30.10
CA ASP A 16 -1.12 11.09 29.63
C ASP A 16 -1.29 11.19 28.10
N PRO A 17 -2.27 11.97 27.59
CA PRO A 17 -2.48 12.14 26.14
C PRO A 17 -1.32 12.89 25.44
N ALA A 18 -0.35 13.41 26.21
CA ALA A 18 0.87 14.02 25.69
C ALA A 18 2.04 13.03 25.55
N ARG A 19 1.82 11.72 25.70
CA ARG A 19 2.83 10.69 25.41
C ARG A 19 3.03 10.56 23.90
N VAL A 20 3.59 11.60 23.31
CA VAL A 20 4.20 11.61 21.99
C VAL A 20 5.22 10.46 22.00
N ALA A 21 5.05 9.50 21.09
CA ALA A 21 6.01 8.42 20.89
C ALA A 21 7.43 9.01 20.86
N PRO A 22 8.42 8.36 21.53
CA PRO A 22 9.78 8.89 21.58
C PRO A 22 10.26 9.26 20.16
N PRO A 23 10.98 10.39 20.00
CA PRO A 23 11.30 10.95 18.67
C PRO A 23 12.05 9.98 17.74
N GLU A 24 12.69 8.95 18.29
CA GLU A 24 13.34 7.88 17.53
C GLU A 24 12.33 6.97 16.80
N GLU A 25 11.16 6.71 17.38
CA GLU A 25 10.07 5.90 16.79
C GLU A 25 9.38 6.63 15.63
N ASN A 26 9.18 7.96 15.78
CA ASN A 26 8.63 8.83 14.74
C ASN A 26 9.58 9.04 13.54
N ALA A 27 10.90 8.90 13.72
CA ALA A 27 11.87 8.98 12.62
C ALA A 27 12.02 7.65 11.85
N LEU A 28 11.67 6.53 12.48
CA LEU A 28 11.67 5.19 11.87
C LEU A 28 10.44 4.98 10.98
N TYR A 29 9.28 5.54 11.36
CA TYR A 29 8.01 5.37 10.65
C TYR A 29 8.08 5.71 9.15
N PRO A 30 8.58 6.90 8.72
CA PRO A 30 8.64 7.24 7.29
C PRO A 30 9.63 6.35 6.51
N ARG A 31 10.68 5.87 7.17
CA ARG A 31 11.70 5.02 6.54
C ARG A 31 11.21 3.59 6.34
N VAL A 32 10.46 3.06 7.30
CA VAL A 32 9.86 1.72 7.23
C VAL A 32 8.73 1.73 6.19
N HIS A 33 7.85 2.73 6.23
CA HIS A 33 6.77 2.90 5.28
C HIS A 33 7.28 3.00 3.83
N ALA A 34 8.23 3.89 3.56
CA ALA A 34 8.82 4.05 2.23
C ALA A 34 9.52 2.78 1.71
N ARG A 35 10.10 1.97 2.61
CA ARG A 35 10.70 0.68 2.23
C ARG A 35 9.63 -0.33 1.83
N ILE A 36 8.58 -0.47 2.64
CA ILE A 36 7.46 -1.37 2.38
C ILE A 36 6.78 -0.99 1.05
N GLU A 37 6.51 0.30 0.85
CA GLU A 37 5.93 0.82 -0.39
C GLU A 37 6.81 0.48 -1.60
N ARG A 38 8.12 0.72 -1.52
CA ARG A 38 9.04 0.41 -2.63
C ARG A 38 9.05 -1.08 -2.97
N ASP A 39 9.15 -1.94 -1.96
CA ASP A 39 9.26 -3.38 -2.16
C ASP A 39 7.92 -3.95 -2.69
N ALA A 40 6.78 -3.54 -2.12
CA ALA A 40 5.45 -3.92 -2.58
C ALA A 40 5.17 -3.45 -4.02
N LYS A 41 5.63 -2.27 -4.40
CA LYS A 41 5.51 -1.78 -5.78
C LYS A 41 6.27 -2.68 -6.76
N GLN A 42 7.51 -3.04 -6.44
CA GLN A 42 8.35 -3.83 -7.32
C GLN A 42 7.82 -5.26 -7.50
N GLU A 43 7.30 -5.84 -6.42
CA GLU A 43 6.61 -7.13 -6.42
C GLU A 43 5.35 -7.06 -7.29
N ALA A 44 4.48 -6.08 -7.06
CA ALA A 44 3.26 -5.89 -7.83
C ALA A 44 3.52 -5.73 -9.34
N ILE A 45 4.53 -4.95 -9.74
CA ILE A 45 4.90 -4.80 -11.16
C ILE A 45 5.30 -6.16 -11.76
N THR A 46 6.06 -6.96 -11.02
CA THR A 46 6.52 -8.28 -11.48
C THR A 46 5.34 -9.23 -11.66
N ASP A 47 4.47 -9.29 -10.66
CA ASP A 47 3.33 -10.22 -10.63
C ASP A 47 2.29 -9.86 -11.69
N ILE A 48 1.93 -8.58 -11.81
CA ILE A 48 0.99 -8.11 -12.83
C ILE A 48 1.51 -8.46 -14.23
N LYS A 49 2.80 -8.21 -14.51
CA LYS A 49 3.39 -8.58 -15.81
C LYS A 49 3.33 -10.08 -16.05
N LEU A 50 3.61 -10.90 -15.05
CA LEU A 50 3.54 -12.36 -15.16
C LEU A 50 2.11 -12.85 -15.43
N ILE A 51 1.13 -12.32 -14.71
CA ILE A 51 -0.29 -12.66 -14.86
C ILE A 51 -0.79 -12.27 -16.24
N LEU A 52 -0.52 -11.04 -16.68
CA LEU A 52 -0.91 -10.56 -18.02
C LEU A 52 -0.25 -11.37 -19.15
N THR A 53 1.02 -11.74 -18.99
CA THR A 53 1.76 -12.52 -20.01
C THR A 53 1.28 -13.96 -20.08
N SER A 54 0.99 -14.58 -18.94
CA SER A 54 0.50 -15.95 -18.89
C SER A 54 -0.99 -16.08 -19.21
N GLY A 55 -1.74 -14.98 -19.12
CA GLY A 55 -3.20 -14.94 -19.26
C GLY A 55 -3.94 -15.68 -18.14
N THR A 56 -3.23 -16.04 -17.05
CA THR A 56 -3.77 -16.84 -15.95
C THR A 56 -3.19 -16.35 -14.62
N GLY A 57 -3.88 -16.67 -13.52
CA GLY A 57 -3.45 -16.28 -12.17
C GLY A 57 -4.38 -15.27 -11.51
N VAL A 58 -4.00 -14.89 -10.31
CA VAL A 58 -4.74 -13.95 -9.45
C VAL A 58 -3.77 -12.95 -8.86
N PHE A 59 -4.16 -11.69 -8.85
CA PHE A 59 -3.44 -10.62 -8.18
C PHE A 59 -4.17 -10.26 -6.89
N GLU A 60 -3.46 -10.33 -5.77
CA GLU A 60 -4.03 -9.96 -4.48
C GLU A 60 -3.66 -8.51 -4.15
N SER A 61 -4.66 -7.69 -3.85
CA SER A 61 -4.47 -6.28 -3.56
C SER A 61 -5.25 -5.88 -2.31
N TYR A 62 -5.05 -4.64 -1.87
CA TYR A 62 -5.77 -4.02 -0.77
C TYR A 62 -6.47 -2.76 -1.28
N ASP A 63 -7.65 -2.47 -0.74
CA ASP A 63 -8.29 -1.16 -0.94
C ASP A 63 -7.70 -0.12 0.04
N SER A 64 -8.14 1.13 -0.09
CA SER A 64 -7.72 2.23 0.79
C SER A 64 -8.16 2.07 2.25
N TYR A 65 -9.02 1.09 2.56
CA TYR A 65 -9.49 0.76 3.90
C TYR A 65 -8.74 -0.47 4.47
N GLY A 66 -7.80 -1.04 3.71
CA GLY A 66 -7.03 -2.22 4.10
C GLY A 66 -7.79 -3.54 3.90
N HIS A 67 -8.93 -3.54 3.19
CA HIS A 67 -9.60 -4.78 2.83
C HIS A 67 -8.88 -5.46 1.67
N LYS A 68 -8.62 -6.75 1.83
CA LYS A 68 -8.06 -7.58 0.77
C LYS A 68 -9.09 -7.86 -0.32
N TRP A 69 -8.69 -7.72 -1.56
CA TRP A 69 -9.47 -8.09 -2.74
C TRP A 69 -8.58 -8.85 -3.74
N ILE A 70 -9.21 -9.67 -4.57
CA ILE A 70 -8.53 -10.61 -5.47
C ILE A 70 -8.99 -10.32 -6.88
N LEU A 71 -8.05 -10.07 -7.78
CA LEU A 71 -8.29 -9.78 -9.18
C LEU A 71 -7.79 -10.96 -10.03
N PRO A 72 -8.69 -11.76 -10.64
CA PRO A 72 -8.28 -12.74 -11.65
C PRO A 72 -7.72 -12.04 -12.89
N ALA A 73 -6.92 -12.77 -13.69
CA ALA A 73 -6.23 -12.21 -14.86
C ALA A 73 -7.12 -11.39 -15.83
N GLY A 74 -8.37 -11.81 -16.04
CA GLY A 74 -9.32 -11.08 -16.88
C GLY A 74 -9.73 -9.73 -16.29
N GLU A 75 -10.10 -9.72 -15.00
CA GLU A 75 -10.49 -8.51 -14.27
C GLU A 75 -9.29 -7.58 -14.00
N LEU A 76 -8.07 -8.13 -13.92
CA LEU A 76 -6.86 -7.33 -13.75
C LEU A 76 -6.62 -6.39 -14.93
N PHE A 77 -6.85 -6.85 -16.16
CA PHE A 77 -6.72 -5.99 -17.34
C PHE A 77 -7.81 -4.90 -17.36
N GLU A 78 -9.03 -5.25 -16.97
CA GLU A 78 -10.13 -4.29 -16.84
C GLU A 78 -9.82 -3.23 -15.77
N ALA A 79 -9.35 -3.65 -14.59
CA ALA A 79 -8.95 -2.74 -13.51
C ALA A 79 -7.80 -1.80 -13.92
N LEU A 80 -6.84 -2.28 -14.71
CA LEU A 80 -5.77 -1.43 -15.25
C LEU A 80 -6.27 -0.38 -16.23
N THR A 81 -7.39 -0.62 -16.90
CA THR A 81 -7.86 0.18 -18.04
C THR A 81 -9.19 0.90 -17.80
N GLU A 82 -9.80 0.72 -16.64
CA GLU A 82 -11.13 1.26 -16.26
C GLU A 82 -11.29 2.76 -16.53
N ASN A 83 -10.22 3.53 -16.34
CA ASN A 83 -10.22 4.99 -16.46
C ASN A 83 -9.59 5.51 -17.76
N GLU A 84 -9.25 4.63 -18.70
CA GLU A 84 -8.57 5.02 -19.94
C GLU A 84 -9.56 5.33 -21.06
N GLU A 85 -9.19 6.27 -21.92
CA GLU A 85 -10.01 6.66 -23.07
C GLU A 85 -10.03 5.56 -24.14
N SER A 86 -11.08 5.54 -24.97
CA SER A 86 -11.24 4.53 -26.03
C SER A 86 -10.06 4.48 -27.01
N ASP A 87 -9.40 5.60 -27.25
CA ASP A 87 -8.24 5.68 -28.16
C ASP A 87 -6.98 5.04 -27.52
N ASP A 88 -6.80 5.22 -26.20
CA ASP A 88 -5.73 4.59 -25.44
C ASP A 88 -5.91 3.08 -25.36
N LEU A 89 -7.16 2.62 -25.16
CA LEU A 89 -7.51 1.20 -25.21
C LEU A 89 -7.18 0.58 -26.58
N ALA A 90 -7.49 1.28 -27.67
CA ALA A 90 -7.18 0.84 -29.03
C ALA A 90 -5.67 0.76 -29.28
N LEU A 91 -4.87 1.69 -28.72
CA LEU A 91 -3.41 1.64 -28.77
C LEU A 91 -2.83 0.44 -28.02
N ILE A 92 -3.35 0.14 -26.83
CA ILE A 92 -2.92 -0.99 -26.00
C ILE A 92 -3.27 -2.32 -26.70
N LEU A 93 -4.52 -2.49 -27.13
CA LEU A 93 -4.96 -3.67 -27.90
C LEU A 93 -4.19 -3.79 -29.23
N GLY A 94 -3.94 -2.66 -29.89
CA GLY A 94 -3.14 -2.59 -31.10
C GLY A 94 -1.70 -3.05 -30.90
N ALA A 95 -1.12 -2.86 -29.71
CA ALA A 95 0.21 -3.37 -29.36
C ALA A 95 0.24 -4.88 -29.11
N VAL A 96 -0.86 -5.47 -28.63
CA VAL A 96 -1.02 -6.93 -28.51
C VAL A 96 -0.99 -7.59 -29.90
N ILE A 97 -1.61 -6.94 -30.89
CA ILE A 97 -1.67 -7.44 -32.28
C ILE A 97 -0.36 -7.11 -33.04
N ASN A 98 0.20 -5.92 -32.84
CA ASN A 98 1.45 -5.47 -33.45
C ASN A 98 2.30 -4.67 -32.44
N PRO A 99 3.35 -5.28 -31.86
CA PRO A 99 4.20 -4.65 -30.85
C PRO A 99 4.88 -3.34 -31.28
N ALA A 100 4.98 -3.06 -32.59
CA ALA A 100 5.56 -1.82 -33.11
C ALA A 100 4.64 -0.59 -32.95
N ASN A 101 3.39 -0.77 -32.54
CA ASN A 101 2.40 0.31 -32.42
C ASN A 101 2.53 1.17 -31.15
N GLY A 102 3.57 0.96 -30.32
CA GLY A 102 3.87 1.83 -29.18
C GLY A 102 3.00 1.65 -27.93
N GLY A 103 1.87 0.91 -28.00
CA GLY A 103 0.99 0.68 -26.85
C GLY A 103 1.62 -0.08 -25.67
N LYS A 104 2.81 -0.66 -25.85
CA LYS A 104 3.58 -1.29 -24.77
C LYS A 104 3.96 -0.27 -23.68
N GLU A 105 4.42 0.92 -24.05
CA GLU A 105 4.83 1.96 -23.10
C GLU A 105 3.64 2.46 -22.27
N LYS A 106 2.47 2.59 -22.91
CA LYS A 106 1.22 2.94 -22.26
C LYS A 106 0.80 1.85 -21.25
N LEU A 107 0.86 0.58 -21.64
CA LEU A 107 0.58 -0.54 -20.74
C LEU A 107 1.55 -0.58 -19.55
N GLU A 108 2.84 -0.35 -19.78
CA GLU A 108 3.83 -0.26 -18.72
C GLU A 108 3.52 0.89 -17.74
N SER A 109 3.12 2.06 -18.25
CA SER A 109 2.68 3.18 -17.42
C SER A 109 1.42 2.87 -16.58
N LEU A 110 0.47 2.12 -17.13
CA LEU A 110 -0.72 1.68 -16.38
C LEU A 110 -0.35 0.74 -15.23
N ILE A 111 0.50 -0.25 -15.52
CA ILE A 111 0.99 -1.20 -14.51
C ILE A 111 1.73 -0.43 -13.40
N GLU A 112 2.57 0.55 -13.75
CA GLU A 112 3.28 1.35 -12.76
C GLU A 112 2.35 2.20 -11.88
N ARG A 113 1.32 2.83 -12.48
CA ARG A 113 0.32 3.61 -11.73
C ARG A 113 -0.46 2.72 -10.76
N PHE A 114 -0.93 1.57 -11.23
CA PHE A 114 -1.68 0.63 -10.41
C PHE A 114 -0.83 0.05 -9.28
N ALA A 115 0.39 -0.42 -9.58
CA ALA A 115 1.32 -0.94 -8.59
C ALA A 115 1.69 0.11 -7.53
N GLN A 116 1.82 1.38 -7.92
CA GLN A 116 2.06 2.48 -6.99
C GLN A 116 0.89 2.68 -6.02
N SER A 117 -0.36 2.64 -6.51
CA SER A 117 -1.55 2.76 -5.66
C SER A 117 -1.69 1.55 -4.71
N HIS A 118 -1.46 0.34 -5.22
CA HIS A 118 -1.41 -0.89 -4.41
C HIS A 118 -0.36 -0.80 -3.30
N ALA A 119 0.86 -0.38 -3.64
CA ALA A 119 1.96 -0.28 -2.69
C ALA A 119 1.69 0.69 -1.55
N GLN A 120 1.01 1.81 -1.83
CA GLN A 120 0.57 2.75 -0.80
C GLN A 120 -0.43 2.10 0.14
N CYS A 121 -1.44 1.39 -0.38
CA CYS A 121 -2.42 0.68 0.43
C CYS A 121 -1.76 -0.41 1.30
N VAL A 122 -0.79 -1.15 0.76
CA VAL A 122 -0.02 -2.16 1.51
C VAL A 122 0.81 -1.51 2.62
N ALA A 123 1.51 -0.42 2.31
CA ALA A 123 2.32 0.29 3.29
C ALA A 123 1.44 0.88 4.40
N ASP A 124 0.30 1.47 4.06
CA ASP A 124 -0.65 2.02 5.03
C ASP A 124 -1.26 0.93 5.91
N ALA A 125 -1.71 -0.19 5.34
CA ALA A 125 -2.26 -1.32 6.09
C ALA A 125 -1.22 -1.97 7.01
N THR A 126 -0.01 -2.21 6.50
CA THR A 126 1.07 -2.86 7.27
C THR A 126 1.53 -1.95 8.42
N THR A 127 1.65 -0.65 8.16
CA THR A 127 2.15 0.27 9.18
C THR A 127 1.07 0.65 10.20
N SER A 128 -0.21 0.68 9.81
CA SER A 128 -1.34 0.84 10.74
C SER A 128 -1.47 -0.36 11.70
N GLN A 129 -1.26 -1.60 11.22
CA GLN A 129 -1.21 -2.79 12.09
C GLN A 129 -0.06 -2.77 13.10
N HIS A 130 1.03 -2.05 12.82
CA HIS A 130 2.14 -1.86 13.75
C HIS A 130 1.91 -0.72 14.76
N LEU A 131 0.93 0.15 14.49
CA LEU A 131 0.58 1.29 15.34
C LEU A 131 -0.63 1.03 16.25
N GLU A 132 -1.43 0.00 16.02
CA GLU A 132 -2.49 -0.36 16.96
C GLU A 132 -1.86 -0.85 18.29
N PRO A 133 -2.12 -0.15 19.42
CA PRO A 133 -1.79 -0.73 20.71
C PRO A 133 -2.62 -2.00 20.88
N ALA A 134 -2.06 -3.00 21.56
CA ALA A 134 -2.74 -4.21 22.00
C ALA A 134 -3.90 -3.89 22.98
N HIS A 135 -4.92 -3.19 22.51
CA HIS A 135 -6.17 -2.94 23.22
C HIS A 135 -7.19 -3.99 22.78
N ASP A 136 -7.88 -4.53 23.78
CA ASP A 136 -8.92 -5.55 23.71
C ASP A 136 -8.46 -7.00 23.58
N ARG A 137 -7.77 -7.45 24.62
CA ARG A 137 -7.98 -8.80 25.15
C ARG A 137 -8.07 -8.80 26.69
N TYR A 138 -9.02 -8.08 27.29
CA TYR A 138 -9.57 -8.42 28.62
C TYR A 138 -10.99 -7.86 28.77
#